data_AF-A0A2N5HMG2-F1
#
_entry.id   AF-A0A2N5HMG2-F1
#
_cell.length_a   1.000
_cell.length_b   1.000
_cell.length_c   1.000
_cell.angle_alpha   90.00
_cell.angle_beta   90.00
_cell.angle_gamma   90.00
#
_symmetry.space_group_name_H-M   'P 1'
#
loop_
_entity.id
_entity.type
_entity.pdbx_description
1 polymer ?
#
loop_
_entity_poly.entity_id
_entity_poly.type
_entity_poly.pdbx_seq_one_letter_code
_entity_poly.pdbx_strand_id
1 'polypeptide(L)'
;MNSEHNIRLTSAEIAQLWTGYMNNSMSKCELMYFKEKTQDEEIRNVISFAISISEKMLQNIKGIYIKENHPIPVAFSENEDVNINAPALYSDTFF
;
A
#
# COMPACT_ATOMS: atom_id res chain seq x y z
N MET A 1 25.43 26.49 19.76
CA MET A 1 24.15 25.76 19.93
C MET A 1 23.61 25.49 18.53
N ASN A 2 23.72 24.26 18.04
CA ASN A 2 23.02 23.86 16.83
C ASN A 2 21.55 23.67 17.22
N SER A 3 20.72 24.66 16.96
CA SER A 3 19.27 24.47 16.98
C SER A 3 18.93 23.50 15.86
N GLU A 4 18.61 22.25 16.21
CA GLU A 4 18.01 21.30 15.28
C GLU A 4 16.70 21.91 14.76
N HIS A 5 16.74 22.47 13.56
CA HIS A 5 15.54 22.93 12.86
C HIS A 5 14.74 21.69 12.44
N ASN A 6 13.81 21.26 13.30
CA ASN A 6 12.82 20.26 12.92
C ASN A 6 11.76 20.95 12.03
N ILE A 7 12.01 20.93 10.72
CA ILE A 7 11.11 21.48 9.71
C ILE A 7 9.88 20.57 9.65
N ARG A 8 8.73 21.10 10.05
CA ARG A 8 7.45 20.38 9.97
C ARG A 8 7.06 20.14 8.52
N LEU A 9 6.36 19.03 8.29
CA LEU A 9 5.73 18.79 6.99
C LEU A 9 4.77 19.92 6.60
N THR A 10 4.83 20.30 5.34
CA THR A 10 3.88 21.19 4.70
C THR A 10 2.55 20.47 4.45
N SER A 11 1.47 21.24 4.23
CA SER A 11 0.17 20.67 3.85
C SER A 11 0.24 19.84 2.57
N ALA A 12 1.09 20.24 1.62
CA ALA A 12 1.31 19.49 0.38
C ALA A 12 1.96 18.13 0.64
N GLU A 13 2.99 18.08 1.49
CA GLU A 13 3.66 16.82 1.86
C GLU A 13 2.72 15.88 2.63
N ILE A 14 1.93 16.41 3.58
CA ILE A 14 0.92 15.62 4.29
C ILE A 14 -0.11 15.04 3.31
N ALA A 15 -0.61 15.85 2.37
CA ALA A 15 -1.57 15.38 1.38
C ALA A 15 -1.00 14.28 0.48
N GLN A 16 0.27 14.38 0.09
CA GLN A 16 0.94 13.35 -0.71
C GLN A 16 1.16 12.06 0.09
N LEU A 17 1.60 12.16 1.35
CA LEU A 17 1.76 10.99 2.22
C LEU A 17 0.42 10.30 2.46
N TRP A 18 -0.66 11.07 2.65
CA TRP A 18 -2.01 10.52 2.86
C TRP A 18 -2.47 9.75 1.62
N THR A 19 -2.40 10.40 0.47
CA THR A 19 -2.78 9.81 -0.82
C THR A 19 -1.95 8.56 -1.11
N GLY A 20 -0.64 8.63 -0.89
CA GLY A 20 0.26 7.49 -1.03
C GLY A 20 -0.11 6.33 -0.10
N TYR A 21 -0.40 6.60 1.18
CA TYR A 21 -0.78 5.56 2.14
C TYR A 21 -2.08 4.86 1.72
N MET A 22 -3.11 5.63 1.38
CA MET A 22 -4.40 5.08 0.93
C MET A 22 -4.25 4.26 -0.35
N ASN A 23 -3.57 4.79 -1.37
CA ASN A 23 -3.38 4.10 -2.64
C ASN A 23 -2.59 2.78 -2.46
N ASN A 24 -1.50 2.78 -1.69
CA ASN A 24 -0.71 1.56 -1.47
C ASN A 24 -1.49 0.51 -0.67
N SER A 25 -2.34 0.92 0.28
CA SER A 25 -3.19 -0.03 1.02
C SER A 25 -4.25 -0.67 0.11
N MET A 26 -4.88 0.12 -0.76
CA MET A 26 -5.87 -0.35 -1.74
C MET A 26 -5.21 -1.29 -2.75
N SER A 27 -4.11 -0.86 -3.37
CA SER A 27 -3.39 -1.67 -4.35
C SER A 27 -2.87 -2.97 -3.74
N LYS A 28 -2.45 -2.97 -2.46
CA LYS A 28 -2.09 -4.22 -1.78
C LYS A 28 -3.27 -5.21 -1.76
N CYS A 29 -4.47 -4.75 -1.43
CA CYS A 29 -5.67 -5.59 -1.41
C CYS A 29 -5.98 -6.16 -2.81
N GLU A 30 -5.96 -5.31 -3.84
CA GLU A 30 -6.16 -5.72 -5.24
C GLU A 30 -5.13 -6.76 -5.69
N LEU A 31 -3.85 -6.49 -5.42
CA LEU A 31 -2.75 -7.38 -5.79
C LEU A 31 -2.81 -8.72 -5.06
N MET A 32 -3.28 -8.76 -3.81
CA MET A 32 -3.48 -10.00 -3.07
C MET A 32 -4.53 -10.90 -3.73
N TYR A 33 -5.64 -10.31 -4.20
CA TYR A 33 -6.63 -11.04 -4.98
C TYR A 33 -6.03 -11.53 -6.32
N PHE A 34 -5.31 -10.68 -7.04
CA PHE A 34 -4.68 -11.09 -8.31
C PHE A 34 -3.64 -12.19 -8.15
N LYS A 35 -2.83 -12.15 -7.09
CA LYS A 35 -1.87 -13.19 -6.75
C LYS A 35 -2.54 -14.56 -6.53
N GLU A 36 -3.73 -14.57 -5.94
CA GLU A 36 -4.51 -15.78 -5.70
C GLU A 36 -5.17 -16.32 -6.98
N LYS A 37 -5.52 -15.44 -7.93
CA LYS A 37 -6.22 -15.85 -9.17
C LYS A 37 -5.31 -16.19 -10.33
N THR A 38 -4.13 -15.59 -10.37
CA THR A 38 -3.18 -15.85 -11.45
C THR A 38 -2.78 -17.32 -11.48
N GLN A 39 -2.70 -17.90 -12.68
CA GLN A 39 -2.15 -19.24 -12.90
C GLN A 39 -0.72 -19.21 -13.46
N ASP A 40 -0.26 -18.03 -13.90
CA ASP A 40 1.07 -17.82 -14.46
C ASP A 40 2.09 -17.52 -13.34
N GLU A 41 3.12 -18.35 -13.23
CA GLU A 41 4.15 -18.19 -12.19
C GLU A 41 5.00 -16.93 -12.38
N GLU A 42 5.26 -16.49 -13.61
CA GLU A 42 6.02 -15.27 -13.86
C GLU A 42 5.21 -14.05 -13.41
N ILE A 43 3.92 -14.01 -13.75
CA ILE A 43 2.99 -12.97 -13.29
C ILE A 43 2.87 -13.00 -11.77
N ARG A 44 2.72 -14.18 -11.15
CA ARG A 44 2.66 -14.32 -9.68
C ARG A 44 3.89 -13.74 -8.98
N ASN A 45 5.07 -13.92 -9.55
CA ASN A 45 6.31 -13.35 -9.02
C ASN A 45 6.34 -11.82 -9.13
N VAL A 46 5.89 -11.27 -10.26
CA VAL A 46 5.76 -9.81 -10.44
C VAL A 46 4.76 -9.21 -9.45
N ILE A 47 3.59 -9.84 -9.28
CA ILE A 47 2.59 -9.39 -8.31
C ILE A 47 3.13 -9.46 -6.88
N SER A 48 3.83 -10.54 -6.51
CA SER A 48 4.45 -10.67 -5.19
C SER A 48 5.49 -9.58 -4.92
N PHE A 49 6.26 -9.20 -5.94
CA PHE A 49 7.17 -8.08 -5.85
C PHE A 49 6.43 -6.75 -5.67
N ALA A 50 5.34 -6.50 -6.40
CA ALA A 50 4.51 -5.31 -6.25
C ALA A 50 3.87 -5.20 -4.85
N ILE A 51 3.43 -6.33 -4.27
CA ILE A 51 2.95 -6.38 -2.88
C ILE A 51 4.05 -5.94 -1.91
N SER A 52 5.27 -6.45 -2.07
CA SER A 52 6.40 -6.08 -1.20
C SER A 52 6.75 -4.59 -1.28
N ILE A 53 6.62 -3.98 -2.47
CA ILE A 53 6.78 -2.53 -2.66
C ILE A 53 5.70 -1.78 -1.87
N SER A 54 4.44 -2.20 -2.01
CA SER A 54 3.30 -1.57 -1.34
C SER A 54 3.46 -1.63 0.17
N GLU A 55 3.85 -2.78 0.72
CA GLU A 55 4.13 -2.94 2.15
C GLU A 55 5.27 -2.04 2.63
N LYS A 56 6.37 -1.98 1.87
CA LYS A 56 7.49 -1.10 2.20
C LYS A 56 7.09 0.38 2.21
N MET A 57 6.28 0.81 1.24
CA MET A 57 5.76 2.18 1.19
C MET A 57 4.86 2.49 2.39
N LEU A 58 3.95 1.57 2.74
CA LEU A 58 3.10 1.70 3.93
C LEU A 58 3.93 1.83 5.22
N GLN A 59 4.96 1.00 5.40
CA GLN A 59 5.83 1.07 6.57
C GLN A 59 6.63 2.38 6.62
N ASN A 60 7.15 2.84 5.48
CA ASN A 60 7.90 4.09 5.40
C ASN A 60 7.03 5.30 5.76
N ILE A 61 5.84 5.40 5.16
CA ILE A 61 4.91 6.51 5.41
C ILE A 61 4.40 6.47 6.85
N LYS A 62 4.05 5.28 7.38
CA LYS A 62 3.71 5.11 8.80
C LYS A 62 4.84 5.58 9.72
N GLY A 63 6.09 5.26 9.38
CA GLY A 63 7.27 5.73 10.11
C GLY A 63 7.41 7.25 10.10
N ILE A 64 7.08 7.92 9.00
CA ILE A 64 7.05 9.38 8.91
C ILE A 64 5.95 9.95 9.81
N TYR A 65 4.72 9.42 9.74
CA TYR A 65 3.62 9.89 10.60
C TYR A 65 3.90 9.74 12.08
N ILE A 66 4.50 8.60 12.50
CA ILE A 66 4.89 8.40 13.90
C ILE A 66 5.92 9.46 14.34
N LYS A 67 6.92 9.77 13.50
CA LYS A 67 7.94 10.79 13.80
C LYS A 67 7.36 12.20 13.91
N GLU A 68 6.39 12.52 13.06
CA GLU A 68 5.69 13.82 13.05
C GLU A 68 4.57 13.91 14.09
N ASN A 69 4.34 12.85 14.89
CA ASN A 69 3.21 12.73 15.81
C ASN A 69 1.86 12.98 15.10
N HIS A 70 1.76 12.52 13.85
CA HIS A 70 0.57 12.59 13.02
C HIS A 70 -0.23 11.28 13.13
N PRO A 71 -1.57 11.32 13.15
CA PRO A 71 -2.39 10.11 13.15
C PRO A 71 -2.13 9.25 11.91
N ILE A 72 -2.15 7.93 12.10
CA ILE A 72 -2.08 6.98 10.99
C ILE A 72 -3.48 6.87 10.37
N PRO A 73 -3.62 6.94 9.03
CA PRO A 73 -4.91 6.80 8.37
C PRO A 73 -5.55 5.43 8.64
N VAL A 74 -6.88 5.39 8.78
CA VAL A 74 -7.64 4.14 8.62
C VAL A 74 -7.70 3.86 7.12
N ALA A 75 -6.97 2.85 6.69
CA ALA A 75 -6.75 2.54 5.28
C ALA A 75 -7.28 1.14 4.95
N PHE A 76 -7.23 0.75 3.69
CA PHE A 76 -7.75 -0.54 3.24
C PHE A 76 -7.00 -1.71 3.91
N SER A 77 -7.71 -2.78 4.21
CA SER A 77 -7.19 -3.96 4.87
C SER A 77 -7.58 -5.25 4.14
N GLU A 78 -6.69 -6.23 4.23
CA GLU A 78 -6.90 -7.55 3.61
C GLU A 78 -8.11 -8.30 4.18
N ASN A 79 -8.49 -7.99 5.42
CA ASN A 79 -9.56 -8.70 6.14
C ASN A 79 -10.94 -8.10 5.88
N GLU A 80 -11.03 -6.81 5.52
CA GLU A 80 -12.29 -6.09 5.39
C GLU A 80 -12.61 -5.70 3.95
N ASP A 81 -11.58 -5.38 3.14
CA ASP A 81 -11.75 -4.71 1.85
C ASP A 81 -11.50 -5.60 0.64
N VAL A 82 -11.13 -6.87 0.83
CA VAL A 82 -10.96 -7.82 -0.26
C VAL A 82 -11.43 -9.22 0.12
N ASN A 83 -12.10 -9.88 -0.83
CA ASN A 83 -12.42 -11.30 -0.73
C ASN A 83 -11.54 -12.08 -1.72
N ILE A 84 -10.39 -12.57 -1.25
CA ILE A 84 -9.46 -13.37 -2.07
C ILE A 84 -10.10 -14.68 -2.56
N ASN A 85 -11.15 -15.16 -1.91
CA ASN A 85 -11.86 -16.40 -2.28
C ASN A 85 -12.95 -16.18 -3.32
N ALA A 86 -13.23 -14.93 -3.72
CA ALA A 86 -14.23 -14.66 -4.76
C ALA A 86 -13.84 -15.32 -6.10
N PRO A 87 -14.82 -15.66 -6.96
CA PRO A 87 -14.54 -16.14 -8.32
C PRO A 87 -13.66 -15.16 -9.11
N ALA A 88 -12.95 -15.66 -10.12
CA ALA A 88 -12.15 -14.81 -11.01
C ALA A 88 -13.03 -13.75 -11.68
N LEU A 89 -12.62 -12.49 -11.59
CA LEU A 89 -13.33 -11.35 -12.20
C LEU A 89 -13.21 -11.36 -13.72
N TYR A 90 -12.12 -11.90 -14.25
CA TYR A 90 -11.81 -11.90 -15.68
C TYR A 90 -11.52 -13.32 -16.15
N SER A 91 -11.80 -13.58 -17.43
CA SER A 91 -11.65 -14.89 -18.07
C SER A 91 -10.28 -15.12 -18.70
N ASP A 92 -9.43 -14.10 -18.76
CA ASP A 92 -8.32 -14.03 -19.71
C ASP A 92 -6.97 -14.34 -19.05
N THR A 93 -6.03 -14.82 -19.87
CA THR A 93 -4.68 -15.30 -19.50
C THR A 93 -3.74 -14.25 -18.86
N PHE A 94 -4.12 -12.97 -18.86
CA PHE A 94 -3.38 -11.93 -18.13
C PHE A 94 -3.69 -11.91 -16.62
N PHE A 95 -4.63 -12.76 -16.19
CA PHE A 95 -4.75 -13.23 -14.82
C PHE A 95 -3.84 -14.42 -14.62
#